data_AF-A0A6P6XS39-F1
#
_entry.id   AF-A0A6P6XS39-F1
#
_cell.length_a   1.000
_cell.length_b   1.000
_cell.length_c   1.000
_cell.angle_alpha   90.00
_cell.angle_beta   90.00
_cell.angle_gamma   90.00
#
_symmetry.space_group_name_H-M   'P 1'
#
loop_
_entity.id
_entity.type
_entity.pdbx_description
1 polymer ?
#
loop_
_entity_poly.entity_id
_entity_poly.type
_entity_poly.pdbx_seq_one_letter_code
_entity_poly.pdbx_strand_id
1 'polypeptide(L)'
;MVVPPPIPSSSDNFSTGPIPVHNNMTTITANDNVDAFHHCTSLMGQGLIEQLGWMFYYVKPNSSIFMSVDEVPNYEVQIFPIFGVLVIIEQMIRLMQRKRFSRLSDVIVNIGAGLVFVAVRVALLGVVLKLFYFLYDNYRIVDLPKNCVSTWFISLLSVEFVYYWVHRSLHEINIFWASHQFHHNAVEVDISVTLRDTVVDLVIYEFFPTPLALFVPPPILLVHMQFSLIYQVWLHTEVVSHLGPIEYIINTPRQHRVHHGKNPWCIDKNYGALLMVFDRIFGTYQPEEEKIVFGTTEKPYETFDTVTLHFYYYYDSVWKKFKSMNTFGDKMRALFYGPGWAPGKPRTGLLSDIPPVDIYAPIERYDCEISFWESFYVMLHSFIIAMGFYVITDHPLVRNSPLNAMIIMFYVLFALTSFGTIFDRRSIGPLVESTRCLLFFPFDSYVMQPWIEQLSPPLHLHVFIDYMLGLIRLIHIISIAVWLFFWFRNVRRNPTALKAELLLVSDNKSTLLKEDKCISAFAYSNNINVINQRRPWAIALYAVTMVMSLTFMFFIFALRFEECNSIFKTSNNIEL
;
A
#
# COMPACT_ATOMS: atom_id res chain seq x y z
N MET A 1 -28.17 52.28 15.08
CA MET A 1 -27.51 53.59 15.21
C MET A 1 -26.96 53.71 16.62
N VAL A 2 -25.67 53.48 16.79
CA VAL A 2 -24.91 53.80 18.01
C VAL A 2 -23.59 54.39 17.51
N VAL A 3 -23.31 55.62 17.93
CA VAL A 3 -22.20 56.49 17.51
C VAL A 3 -20.91 56.09 18.27
N PRO A 4 -19.73 56.08 17.63
CA PRO A 4 -18.47 55.70 18.30
C PRO A 4 -17.83 56.88 19.07
N PRO A 5 -17.02 56.61 20.11
CA PRO A 5 -16.27 57.62 20.86
C PRO A 5 -14.94 58.02 20.16
N PRO A 6 -14.33 59.17 20.54
CA PRO A 6 -13.28 59.83 19.76
C PRO A 6 -11.86 59.31 20.01
N ILE A 7 -11.01 59.49 19.00
CA ILE A 7 -9.58 59.19 18.96
C ILE A 7 -8.79 60.28 19.73
N PRO A 8 -7.81 59.94 20.59
CA PRO A 8 -6.85 60.90 21.08
C PRO A 8 -5.62 60.98 20.17
N SER A 9 -5.27 62.21 19.81
CA SER A 9 -4.02 62.61 19.17
C SER A 9 -2.91 62.79 20.20
N SER A 10 -1.74 62.22 19.96
CA SER A 10 -0.47 62.86 20.34
C SER A 10 0.68 62.23 19.57
N SER A 11 1.28 63.08 18.73
CA SER A 11 2.67 63.00 18.28
C SER A 11 3.61 62.63 19.42
N ASP A 12 4.54 61.70 19.20
CA ASP A 12 5.85 61.83 19.83
C ASP A 12 6.99 61.20 19.02
N ASN A 13 8.11 61.91 19.15
CA ASN A 13 9.32 61.89 18.34
C ASN A 13 10.07 60.54 18.35
N PHE A 14 10.71 60.26 17.21
CA PHE A 14 11.89 59.41 17.14
C PHE A 14 12.99 59.94 18.07
N SER A 15 13.40 59.15 19.07
CA SER A 15 14.72 59.31 19.70
C SER A 15 15.35 57.94 19.91
N THR A 16 16.48 57.73 19.24
CA THR A 16 17.39 56.60 19.37
C THR A 16 18.15 56.68 20.71
N GLY A 17 17.98 55.68 21.57
CA GLY A 17 18.73 55.49 22.83
C GLY A 17 18.72 54.01 23.24
N PRO A 18 19.76 53.51 23.94
CA PRO A 18 20.02 52.07 24.07
C PRO A 18 19.05 51.37 25.02
N ILE A 19 18.55 50.21 24.60
CA ILE A 19 17.71 49.32 25.41
C ILE A 19 18.58 48.69 26.51
N PRO A 20 18.15 48.70 27.79
CA PRO A 20 18.88 48.01 28.86
C PRO A 20 18.65 46.49 28.74
N VAL A 21 19.75 45.74 28.75
CA VAL A 21 19.75 44.27 28.86
C VAL A 21 19.35 43.89 30.28
N HIS A 22 18.09 43.51 30.47
CA HIS A 22 17.68 42.75 31.65
C HIS A 22 17.98 41.26 31.42
N ASN A 23 19.09 40.80 32.01
CA ASN A 23 19.35 39.37 32.20
C ASN A 23 18.38 38.81 33.26
N ASN A 24 17.18 38.43 32.86
CA ASN A 24 16.37 37.49 33.63
C ASN A 24 16.68 36.08 33.12
N MET A 25 17.71 35.43 33.68
CA MET A 25 17.75 33.98 33.72
C MET A 25 16.58 33.52 34.57
N THR A 26 15.46 33.20 33.94
CA THR A 26 14.44 32.33 34.54
C THR A 26 15.10 30.98 34.76
N THR A 27 15.39 30.67 36.01
CA THR A 27 15.79 29.34 36.47
C THR A 27 14.65 28.39 36.11
N ILE A 28 14.81 27.60 35.04
CA ILE A 28 13.93 26.47 34.73
C ILE A 28 14.08 25.50 35.91
N THR A 29 13.05 25.40 36.74
CA THR A 29 13.09 24.47 37.87
C THR A 29 12.82 23.05 37.38
N ALA A 30 13.28 22.04 38.09
CA ALA A 30 12.99 20.64 37.75
C ALA A 30 11.47 20.34 37.65
N ASN A 31 10.63 21.14 38.34
CA ASN A 31 9.18 21.02 38.29
C ASN A 31 8.59 21.50 36.95
N ASP A 32 9.15 22.54 36.32
CA ASP A 32 8.67 23.05 35.03
C ASP A 32 8.89 22.03 33.89
N ASN A 33 10.00 21.28 33.96
CA ASN A 33 10.29 20.19 33.03
C ASN A 33 9.40 18.95 33.28
N VAL A 34 9.03 18.69 34.54
CA VAL A 34 8.12 17.60 34.91
C VAL A 34 6.69 17.92 34.49
N ASP A 35 6.24 19.16 34.66
CA ASP A 35 4.91 19.61 34.20
C ASP A 35 4.82 19.69 32.67
N ALA A 36 5.87 20.14 31.98
CA ALA A 36 5.94 20.08 30.52
C ALA A 36 6.01 18.63 30.00
N PHE A 37 6.72 17.74 30.69
CA PHE A 37 6.76 16.32 30.38
C PHE A 37 5.41 15.65 30.64
N HIS A 38 4.71 15.98 31.73
CA HIS A 38 3.36 15.51 32.02
C HIS A 38 2.33 16.06 31.02
N HIS A 39 2.48 17.30 30.57
CA HIS A 39 1.64 17.89 29.54
C HIS A 39 1.88 17.24 28.17
N CYS A 40 3.14 17.06 27.76
CA CYS A 40 3.50 16.34 26.53
C CYS A 40 3.08 14.87 26.57
N THR A 41 3.26 14.16 27.69
CA THR A 41 2.81 12.77 27.84
C THR A 41 1.28 12.66 27.88
N SER A 42 0.59 13.65 28.46
CA SER A 42 -0.87 13.75 28.40
C SER A 42 -1.37 14.03 26.96
N LEU A 43 -0.70 14.91 26.21
CA LEU A 43 -1.03 15.20 24.80
C LEU A 43 -0.72 14.00 23.89
N MET A 44 0.41 13.32 24.10
CA MET A 44 0.74 12.07 23.40
C MET A 44 -0.24 10.95 23.77
N GLY A 45 -0.67 10.84 25.03
CA GLY A 45 -1.65 9.88 25.49
C GLY A 45 -3.07 10.14 24.95
N GLN A 46 -3.49 11.41 24.89
CA GLN A 46 -4.76 11.81 24.26
C GLN A 46 -4.74 11.55 22.75
N GLY A 47 -3.63 11.89 22.08
CA GLY A 47 -3.45 11.60 20.65
C GLY A 47 -3.50 10.09 20.34
N LEU A 48 -2.89 9.25 21.19
CA LEU A 48 -2.94 7.80 21.01
C LEU A 48 -4.37 7.24 21.17
N ILE A 49 -5.15 7.71 22.15
CA ILE A 49 -6.53 7.26 22.35
C ILE A 49 -7.41 7.65 21.16
N GLU A 50 -7.26 8.87 20.64
CA GLU A 50 -7.99 9.30 19.44
C GLU A 50 -7.62 8.46 18.22
N GLN A 51 -6.33 8.23 18.00
CA GLN A 51 -5.82 7.39 16.92
C GLN A 51 -6.36 5.95 17.00
N LEU A 52 -6.33 5.34 18.19
CA LEU A 52 -6.96 4.04 18.42
C LEU A 52 -8.46 4.09 18.16
N GLY A 53 -9.14 5.18 18.53
CA GLY A 53 -10.54 5.41 18.21
C GLY A 53 -10.82 5.39 16.71
N TRP A 54 -10.00 6.07 15.91
CA TRP A 54 -10.13 6.08 14.44
C TRP A 54 -10.04 4.67 13.85
N MET A 55 -9.19 3.79 14.40
CA MET A 55 -9.08 2.40 13.94
C MET A 55 -10.36 1.60 14.05
N PHE A 56 -11.24 1.95 15.00
CA PHE A 56 -12.49 1.23 15.23
C PHE A 56 -13.71 2.07 14.85
N TYR A 57 -13.54 3.12 14.03
CA TYR A 57 -14.60 4.07 13.69
C TYR A 57 -15.24 4.75 14.93
N TYR A 58 -14.53 4.73 16.07
CA TYR A 58 -14.96 5.34 17.32
C TYR A 58 -14.53 6.81 17.33
N VAL A 59 -15.34 7.62 16.64
CA VAL A 59 -15.12 9.06 16.46
C VAL A 59 -16.44 9.81 16.61
N LYS A 60 -16.39 11.03 17.17
CA LYS A 60 -17.56 11.91 17.17
C LYS A 60 -17.73 12.48 15.76
N PRO A 61 -18.90 12.37 15.10
CA PRO A 61 -19.09 12.90 13.75
C PRO A 61 -18.66 14.37 13.61
N ASN A 62 -19.00 15.21 14.59
CA ASN A 62 -18.64 16.63 14.56
C ASN A 62 -17.13 16.92 14.59
N SER A 63 -16.29 15.98 15.05
CA SER A 63 -14.82 16.14 15.04
C SER A 63 -14.16 15.65 13.75
N SER A 64 -14.94 15.07 12.84
CA SER A 64 -14.46 14.56 11.54
C SER A 64 -15.30 15.10 10.37
N ILE A 65 -15.99 16.22 10.58
CA ILE A 65 -16.69 16.98 9.54
C ILE A 65 -15.85 18.21 9.20
N PHE A 66 -15.48 18.34 7.93
CA PHE A 66 -14.63 19.40 7.41
C PHE A 66 -15.33 20.14 6.25
N MET A 67 -15.00 21.42 6.06
CA MET A 67 -15.61 22.25 5.02
C MET A 67 -14.87 22.10 3.68
N SER A 68 -13.56 21.84 3.75
CA SER A 68 -12.69 21.60 2.60
C SER A 68 -11.89 20.31 2.76
N VAL A 69 -11.37 19.79 1.65
CA VAL A 69 -10.51 18.58 1.66
C VAL A 69 -9.15 18.87 2.28
N ASP A 70 -8.64 20.09 2.15
CA ASP A 70 -7.34 20.49 2.71
C ASP A 70 -7.33 20.51 4.24
N GLU A 71 -8.51 20.62 4.87
CA GLU A 71 -8.69 20.52 6.32
C GLU A 71 -8.72 19.07 6.82
N VAL A 72 -8.93 18.09 5.93
CA VAL A 72 -9.04 16.68 6.32
C VAL A 72 -7.65 16.15 6.71
N PRO A 73 -7.45 15.69 7.95
CA PRO A 73 -6.19 15.09 8.36
C PRO A 73 -5.88 13.84 7.53
N ASN A 74 -4.59 13.60 7.28
CA ASN A 74 -4.12 12.33 6.75
C ASN A 74 -4.09 11.30 7.89
N TYR A 75 -5.25 10.70 8.17
CA TYR A 75 -5.42 9.74 9.26
C TYR A 75 -4.58 8.48 9.03
N GLU A 76 -4.40 8.06 7.78
CA GLU A 76 -3.65 6.86 7.43
C GLU A 76 -2.17 6.96 7.80
N VAL A 77 -1.52 8.08 7.47
CA VAL A 77 -0.12 8.33 7.85
C VAL A 77 0.03 8.37 9.37
N GLN A 78 -0.95 8.93 10.08
CA GLN A 78 -0.94 9.01 11.54
C GLN A 78 -1.08 7.65 12.24
N ILE A 79 -1.78 6.68 11.63
CA ILE A 79 -1.93 5.33 12.17
C ILE A 79 -0.72 4.43 11.87
N PHE A 80 0.10 4.77 10.88
CA PHE A 80 1.22 3.92 10.45
C PHE A 80 2.18 3.49 11.59
N PRO A 81 2.54 4.34 12.58
CA PRO A 81 3.31 3.90 13.74
C PRO A 81 2.58 2.87 14.62
N ILE A 82 1.27 3.05 14.83
CA ILE A 82 0.43 2.11 15.60
C ILE A 82 0.36 0.78 14.86
N PHE A 83 0.18 0.81 13.55
CA PHE A 83 0.20 -0.39 12.70
C PHE A 83 1.48 -1.21 12.92
N GLY A 84 2.65 -0.56 12.90
CA GLY A 84 3.94 -1.23 13.15
C GLY A 84 4.01 -1.86 14.56
N VAL A 85 3.49 -1.17 15.58
CA VAL A 85 3.39 -1.71 16.94
C VAL A 85 2.46 -2.92 17.00
N LEU A 86 1.32 -2.90 16.30
CA LEU A 86 0.38 -4.02 16.27
C LEU A 86 0.97 -5.26 15.62
N VAL A 87 1.73 -5.11 14.52
CA VAL A 87 2.48 -6.22 13.93
C VAL A 87 3.44 -6.84 14.96
N ILE A 88 4.22 -6.02 15.68
CA ILE A 88 5.13 -6.51 16.72
C ILE A 88 4.38 -7.24 17.84
N ILE A 89 3.26 -6.67 18.31
CA ILE A 89 2.43 -7.27 19.35
C ILE A 89 1.90 -8.64 18.91
N GLU A 90 1.39 -8.76 17.69
CA GLU A 90 0.92 -10.04 17.16
C GLU A 90 2.04 -11.09 17.12
N GLN A 91 3.24 -10.70 16.68
CA GLN A 91 4.40 -11.60 16.68
C GLN A 91 4.76 -12.07 18.10
N MET A 92 4.67 -11.20 19.11
CA MET A 92 4.86 -11.55 20.51
C MET A 92 3.77 -12.50 21.02
N ILE A 93 2.51 -12.26 20.67
CA ILE A 93 1.39 -13.15 21.03
C ILE A 93 1.57 -14.54 20.39
N ARG A 94 1.97 -14.61 19.12
CA ARG A 94 2.27 -15.88 18.43
C ARG A 94 3.35 -16.66 19.18
N LEU A 95 4.42 -16.00 19.63
CA LEU A 95 5.45 -16.63 20.47
C LEU A 95 4.88 -17.17 21.79
N MET A 96 4.07 -16.38 22.49
CA MET A 96 3.42 -16.80 23.74
C MET A 96 2.50 -18.01 23.53
N GLN A 97 1.86 -18.09 22.36
CA GLN A 97 1.05 -19.23 21.92
C GLN A 97 1.90 -20.42 21.42
N ARG A 98 3.23 -20.35 21.51
CA ARG A 98 4.18 -21.35 20.98
C ARG A 98 4.04 -21.60 19.48
N LYS A 99 3.51 -20.62 18.74
CA LYS A 99 3.50 -20.59 17.27
C LYS A 99 4.83 -20.03 16.77
N ARG A 100 5.18 -20.35 15.52
CA ARG A 100 6.33 -19.71 14.85
C ARG A 100 5.98 -18.27 14.48
N PHE A 101 6.99 -17.42 14.44
CA PHE A 101 6.88 -16.11 13.81
C PHE A 101 6.44 -16.24 12.35
N SER A 102 5.80 -15.20 11.84
CA SER A 102 5.61 -15.02 10.40
C SER A 102 6.95 -15.04 9.70
N ARG A 103 6.97 -15.51 8.45
CA ARG A 103 8.18 -15.51 7.65
C ARG A 103 8.60 -14.08 7.36
N LEU A 104 9.90 -13.82 7.55
CA LEU A 104 10.46 -12.50 7.30
C LEU A 104 10.21 -12.06 5.85
N SER A 105 10.34 -12.96 4.89
CA SER A 105 10.10 -12.68 3.48
C SER A 105 8.67 -12.20 3.21
N ASP A 106 7.66 -12.83 3.81
CA ASP A 106 6.26 -12.39 3.69
C ASP A 106 6.07 -10.99 4.28
N VAL A 107 6.58 -10.75 5.49
CA VAL A 107 6.46 -9.43 6.16
C VAL A 107 7.12 -8.33 5.34
N ILE A 108 8.32 -8.57 4.78
CA ILE A 108 9.02 -7.59 3.94
C ILE A 108 8.28 -7.35 2.63
N VAL A 109 7.76 -8.39 1.97
CA VAL A 109 6.95 -8.24 0.76
C VAL A 109 5.67 -7.45 1.03
N ASN A 110 5.01 -7.73 2.16
CA ASN A 110 3.79 -7.04 2.57
C ASN A 110 4.05 -5.55 2.87
N ILE A 111 5.07 -5.23 3.69
CA ILE A 111 5.48 -3.83 3.95
C ILE A 111 5.82 -3.15 2.63
N GLY A 112 6.56 -3.83 1.76
CA GLY A 112 6.91 -3.33 0.45
C GLY A 112 5.71 -2.96 -0.42
N ALA A 113 4.74 -3.87 -0.53
CA ALA A 113 3.49 -3.61 -1.25
C ALA A 113 2.77 -2.37 -0.67
N GLY A 114 2.70 -2.25 0.65
CA GLY A 114 2.12 -1.07 1.32
C GLY A 114 2.84 0.24 1.01
N LEU A 115 4.18 0.25 0.97
CA LEU A 115 4.95 1.44 0.60
C LEU A 115 4.68 1.85 -0.86
N VAL A 116 4.60 0.88 -1.77
CA VAL A 116 4.27 1.12 -3.18
C VAL A 116 2.85 1.66 -3.30
N PHE A 117 1.90 1.06 -2.59
CA PHE A 117 0.51 1.50 -2.53
C PHE A 117 0.42 2.97 -2.11
N VAL A 118 1.04 3.35 -0.99
CA VAL A 118 1.01 4.74 -0.50
C VAL A 118 1.69 5.69 -1.50
N ALA A 119 2.81 5.30 -2.10
CA ALA A 119 3.53 6.13 -3.07
C ALA A 119 2.67 6.44 -4.30
N VAL A 120 1.99 5.43 -4.85
CA VAL A 120 1.07 5.59 -5.97
C VAL A 120 -0.15 6.40 -5.56
N ARG A 121 -0.68 6.16 -4.35
CA ARG A 121 -1.85 6.87 -3.83
C ARG A 121 -1.60 8.37 -3.69
N VAL A 122 -0.44 8.80 -3.18
CA VAL A 122 -0.08 10.22 -3.12
C VAL A 122 -0.11 10.88 -4.50
N ALA A 123 0.38 10.19 -5.54
CA ALA A 123 0.32 10.70 -6.91
C ALA A 123 -1.10 10.67 -7.50
N LEU A 124 -1.91 9.68 -7.13
CA LEU A 124 -3.23 9.42 -7.71
C LEU A 124 -4.35 10.26 -7.07
N LEU A 125 -4.27 10.49 -5.76
CA LEU A 125 -5.34 11.08 -4.96
C LEU A 125 -5.76 12.46 -5.50
N GLY A 126 -4.81 13.28 -5.94
CA GLY A 126 -5.12 14.58 -6.54
C GLY A 126 -5.92 14.47 -7.84
N VAL A 127 -5.67 13.46 -8.67
CA VAL A 127 -6.43 13.20 -9.91
C VAL A 127 -7.85 12.75 -9.56
N VAL A 128 -7.99 11.83 -8.62
CA VAL A 128 -9.28 11.28 -8.18
C VAL A 128 -10.13 12.37 -7.54
N LEU A 129 -9.56 13.18 -6.65
CA LEU A 129 -10.26 14.31 -6.03
C LEU A 129 -10.69 15.36 -7.06
N LYS A 130 -9.83 15.70 -8.04
CA LYS A 130 -10.21 16.62 -9.13
C LYS A 130 -11.40 16.08 -9.92
N LEU A 131 -11.39 14.79 -10.28
CA LEU A 131 -12.52 14.14 -10.94
C LEU A 131 -13.78 14.16 -10.05
N PHE A 132 -13.64 13.86 -8.77
CA PHE A 132 -14.75 13.84 -7.83
C PHE A 132 -15.38 15.22 -7.67
N TYR A 133 -14.59 16.28 -7.51
CA TYR A 133 -15.06 17.67 -7.49
C TYR A 133 -15.76 18.05 -8.79
N PHE A 134 -15.17 17.70 -9.94
CA PHE A 134 -15.82 17.95 -11.23
C PHE A 134 -17.21 17.30 -11.30
N LEU A 135 -17.36 16.06 -10.86
CA LEU A 135 -18.65 15.38 -10.80
C LEU A 135 -19.61 16.04 -9.80
N TYR A 136 -19.13 16.37 -8.61
CA TYR A 136 -19.93 16.98 -7.53
C TYR A 136 -20.43 18.38 -7.90
N ASP A 137 -19.58 19.21 -8.48
CA ASP A 137 -19.92 20.60 -8.79
C ASP A 137 -20.87 20.72 -9.99
N ASN A 138 -20.76 19.81 -10.97
CA ASN A 138 -21.49 19.89 -12.23
C ASN A 138 -22.69 18.93 -12.33
N TYR A 139 -22.68 17.79 -11.61
CA TYR A 139 -23.66 16.71 -11.82
C TYR A 139 -24.34 16.24 -10.53
N ARG A 140 -24.08 16.84 -9.36
CA ARG A 140 -24.78 16.42 -8.14
C ARG A 140 -26.30 16.59 -8.29
N ILE A 141 -27.01 15.54 -7.89
CA ILE A 141 -28.46 15.46 -7.97
C ILE A 141 -29.09 15.93 -6.64
N VAL A 142 -28.39 15.67 -5.53
CA VAL A 142 -28.81 16.05 -4.18
C VAL A 142 -27.69 16.85 -3.52
N ASP A 143 -28.04 17.97 -2.91
CA ASP A 143 -27.10 18.78 -2.15
C ASP A 143 -27.24 18.45 -0.65
N LEU A 144 -26.39 17.56 -0.15
CA LEU A 144 -26.36 17.21 1.27
C LEU A 144 -25.54 18.25 2.06
N PRO A 145 -26.07 18.78 3.17
CA PRO A 145 -25.35 19.78 3.96
C PRO A 145 -24.08 19.17 4.57
N LYS A 146 -22.92 19.79 4.28
CA LYS A 146 -21.60 19.31 4.72
C LYS A 146 -21.47 19.27 6.25
N ASN A 147 -22.04 20.24 6.94
CA ASN A 147 -21.96 20.41 8.39
C ASN A 147 -23.03 19.62 9.18
N CYS A 148 -23.55 18.52 8.61
CA CYS A 148 -24.65 17.77 9.21
C CYS A 148 -24.25 16.34 9.56
N VAL A 149 -24.57 15.93 10.79
CA VAL A 149 -24.34 14.56 11.29
C VAL A 149 -25.11 13.52 10.47
N SER A 150 -26.30 13.84 9.95
CA SER A 150 -27.03 12.91 9.08
C SER A 150 -26.29 12.66 7.77
N THR A 151 -25.69 13.70 7.17
CA THR A 151 -24.85 13.57 5.97
C THR A 151 -23.66 12.66 6.24
N TRP A 152 -23.05 12.78 7.42
CA TRP A 152 -21.95 11.91 7.85
C TRP A 152 -22.38 10.42 7.86
N PHE A 153 -23.51 10.08 8.51
CA PHE A 153 -23.99 8.69 8.54
C PHE A 153 -24.46 8.18 7.17
N ILE A 154 -25.10 9.02 6.36
CA ILE A 154 -25.47 8.65 4.98
C ILE A 154 -24.21 8.35 4.17
N SER A 155 -23.16 9.14 4.33
CA SER A 155 -21.88 8.96 3.63
C SER A 155 -21.17 7.70 4.10
N LEU A 156 -21.14 7.41 5.42
CA LEU A 156 -20.64 6.14 5.96
C LEU A 156 -21.31 4.94 5.28
N LEU A 157 -22.64 4.89 5.30
CA LEU A 157 -23.41 3.81 4.69
C LEU A 157 -23.17 3.70 3.18
N SER A 158 -23.03 4.84 2.50
CA SER A 158 -22.81 4.88 1.05
C SER A 158 -21.41 4.40 0.66
N VAL A 159 -20.38 4.82 1.41
CA VAL A 159 -18.99 4.36 1.20
C VAL A 159 -18.89 2.86 1.46
N GLU A 160 -19.46 2.37 2.55
CA GLU A 160 -19.45 0.93 2.87
C GLU A 160 -20.26 0.10 1.86
N PHE A 161 -21.36 0.65 1.34
CA PHE A 161 -22.13 0.01 0.27
C PHE A 161 -21.31 -0.10 -1.03
N VAL A 162 -20.64 0.98 -1.43
CA VAL A 162 -19.78 0.95 -2.62
C VAL A 162 -18.61 -0.01 -2.40
N TYR A 163 -17.96 0.05 -1.23
CA TYR A 163 -16.88 -0.87 -0.90
C TYR A 163 -17.32 -2.33 -1.07
N TYR A 164 -18.49 -2.72 -0.52
CA TYR A 164 -19.02 -4.07 -0.67
C TYR A 164 -19.10 -4.52 -2.14
N TRP A 165 -19.61 -3.65 -3.02
CA TRP A 165 -19.72 -3.98 -4.44
C TRP A 165 -18.39 -4.00 -5.17
N VAL A 166 -17.47 -3.09 -4.83
CA VAL A 166 -16.11 -3.09 -5.36
C VAL A 166 -15.43 -4.39 -4.98
N HIS A 167 -15.42 -4.72 -3.69
CA HIS A 167 -14.76 -5.90 -3.18
C HIS A 167 -15.36 -7.19 -3.75
N ARG A 168 -16.69 -7.28 -3.83
CA ARG A 168 -17.38 -8.38 -4.53
C ARG A 168 -16.97 -8.48 -6.00
N SER A 169 -16.81 -7.35 -6.69
CA SER A 169 -16.36 -7.34 -8.09
C SER A 169 -14.92 -7.82 -8.24
N LEU A 170 -14.06 -7.54 -7.26
CA LEU A 170 -12.68 -8.04 -7.23
C LEU A 170 -12.62 -9.57 -7.13
N HIS A 171 -13.64 -10.23 -6.56
CA HIS A 171 -13.69 -11.69 -6.49
C HIS A 171 -14.44 -12.32 -7.68
N GLU A 172 -15.55 -11.72 -8.12
CA GLU A 172 -16.43 -12.32 -9.12
C GLU A 172 -16.09 -11.96 -10.59
N ILE A 173 -15.09 -11.09 -10.84
CA ILE A 173 -14.67 -10.66 -12.17
C ILE A 173 -13.18 -10.99 -12.37
N ASN A 174 -12.85 -11.89 -13.29
CA ASN A 174 -11.49 -12.44 -13.44
C ASN A 174 -10.39 -11.38 -13.65
N ILE A 175 -10.65 -10.33 -14.43
CA ILE A 175 -9.65 -9.26 -14.63
C ILE A 175 -9.41 -8.44 -13.35
N PHE A 176 -10.39 -8.34 -12.46
CA PHE A 176 -10.23 -7.67 -11.16
C PHE A 176 -9.68 -8.63 -10.10
N TRP A 177 -10.04 -9.91 -10.16
CA TRP A 177 -9.39 -10.95 -9.34
C TRP A 177 -7.88 -11.00 -9.58
N ALA A 178 -7.43 -10.70 -10.79
CA ALA A 178 -6.00 -10.66 -11.09
C ALA A 178 -5.21 -9.64 -10.26
N SER A 179 -5.82 -8.54 -9.82
CA SER A 179 -5.20 -7.64 -8.85
C SER A 179 -5.31 -8.22 -7.43
N HIS A 180 -6.53 -8.55 -7.05
CA HIS A 180 -6.84 -8.84 -5.65
C HIS A 180 -6.37 -10.22 -5.16
N GLN A 181 -6.13 -11.17 -6.05
CA GLN A 181 -5.57 -12.49 -5.68
C GLN A 181 -4.22 -12.37 -4.98
N PHE A 182 -3.46 -11.30 -5.22
CA PHE A 182 -2.19 -11.07 -4.54
C PHE A 182 -2.40 -10.94 -3.02
N HIS A 183 -3.45 -10.22 -2.62
CA HIS A 183 -3.89 -10.10 -1.22
C HIS A 183 -4.23 -11.48 -0.63
N HIS A 184 -5.03 -12.27 -1.36
CA HIS A 184 -5.47 -13.62 -0.94
C HIS A 184 -4.43 -14.72 -1.07
N ASN A 185 -3.29 -14.47 -1.70
CA ASN A 185 -2.26 -15.48 -1.94
C ASN A 185 -1.49 -15.87 -0.66
N ALA A 186 -1.59 -15.06 0.39
CA ALA A 186 -0.93 -15.33 1.66
C ALA A 186 -1.43 -16.64 2.30
N VAL A 187 -0.49 -17.53 2.61
CA VAL A 187 -0.77 -18.84 3.23
C VAL A 187 -0.78 -18.78 4.77
N GLU A 188 -0.43 -17.63 5.34
CA GLU A 188 -0.61 -17.25 6.74
C GLU A 188 -1.25 -15.86 6.76
N VAL A 189 -2.22 -15.65 7.65
CA VAL A 189 -2.88 -14.34 7.81
C VAL A 189 -2.44 -13.73 9.14
N ASP A 190 -1.75 -12.61 9.04
CA ASP A 190 -1.36 -11.74 10.15
C ASP A 190 -1.58 -10.27 9.74
N ILE A 191 -1.43 -9.34 10.69
CA ILE A 191 -1.77 -7.92 10.50
C ILE A 191 -0.99 -7.32 9.34
N SER A 192 0.21 -7.82 9.02
CA SER A 192 1.00 -7.34 7.90
C SER A 192 0.33 -7.57 6.55
N VAL A 193 -0.54 -8.60 6.42
CA VAL A 193 -1.30 -8.90 5.20
C VAL A 193 -2.19 -7.74 4.77
N THR A 194 -2.59 -6.86 5.69
CA THR A 194 -3.30 -5.61 5.36
C THR A 194 -2.54 -4.77 4.33
N LEU A 195 -1.21 -4.80 4.33
CA LEU A 195 -0.39 -4.02 3.37
C LEU A 195 -0.22 -4.71 2.02
N ARG A 196 -0.73 -5.94 1.86
CA ARG A 196 -0.52 -6.79 0.69
C ARG A 196 -1.55 -6.49 -0.41
N ASP A 197 -1.55 -5.26 -0.89
CA ASP A 197 -2.41 -4.84 -2.01
C ASP A 197 -1.60 -4.50 -3.25
N THR A 198 -2.21 -4.64 -4.42
CA THR A 198 -1.58 -4.21 -5.66
C THR A 198 -1.90 -2.76 -5.98
N VAL A 199 -1.07 -2.15 -6.83
CA VAL A 199 -1.36 -0.82 -7.41
C VAL A 199 -2.66 -0.79 -8.22
N VAL A 200 -3.13 -1.94 -8.73
CA VAL A 200 -4.37 -1.99 -9.49
C VAL A 200 -5.58 -2.01 -8.54
N ASP A 201 -5.49 -2.70 -7.40
CA ASP A 201 -6.52 -2.63 -6.36
C ASP A 201 -6.72 -1.19 -5.90
N LEU A 202 -5.62 -0.46 -5.64
CA LEU A 202 -5.67 0.96 -5.31
C LEU A 202 -6.48 1.76 -6.34
N VAL A 203 -6.15 1.63 -7.63
CA VAL A 203 -6.85 2.37 -8.69
C VAL A 203 -8.35 2.02 -8.70
N ILE A 204 -8.70 0.75 -8.52
CA ILE A 204 -10.10 0.33 -8.46
C ILE A 204 -10.79 0.97 -7.24
N TYR A 205 -10.22 0.83 -6.04
CA TYR A 205 -10.82 1.35 -4.81
C TYR A 205 -10.92 2.88 -4.77
N GLU A 206 -10.03 3.61 -5.43
CA GLU A 206 -10.07 5.08 -5.47
C GLU A 206 -11.06 5.62 -6.52
N PHE A 207 -11.21 4.97 -7.69
CA PHE A 207 -12.10 5.47 -8.75
C PHE A 207 -13.54 5.00 -8.63
N PHE A 208 -13.79 3.78 -8.12
CA PHE A 208 -15.15 3.25 -8.05
C PHE A 208 -16.11 4.03 -7.13
N PRO A 209 -15.65 4.73 -6.07
CA PRO A 209 -16.49 5.64 -5.28
C PRO A 209 -16.91 6.92 -6.00
N THR A 210 -16.37 7.25 -7.18
CA THR A 210 -16.70 8.50 -7.89
C THR A 210 -18.19 8.75 -8.18
N PRO A 211 -19.07 7.75 -8.39
CA PRO A 211 -20.51 7.98 -8.49
C PRO A 211 -21.14 8.56 -7.22
N LEU A 212 -20.50 8.42 -6.05
CA LEU A 212 -20.96 9.06 -4.81
C LEU A 212 -20.89 10.58 -4.88
N ALA A 213 -20.12 11.16 -5.82
CA ALA A 213 -20.08 12.60 -6.07
C ALA A 213 -21.45 13.19 -6.44
N LEU A 214 -22.42 12.34 -6.83
CA LEU A 214 -23.77 12.80 -7.13
C LEU A 214 -24.53 13.31 -5.89
N PHE A 215 -24.05 13.03 -4.66
CA PHE A 215 -24.70 13.47 -3.43
C PHE A 215 -23.79 13.58 -2.19
N VAL A 216 -22.65 12.88 -2.13
CA VAL A 216 -21.73 12.90 -0.98
C VAL A 216 -20.72 14.06 -1.12
N PRO A 217 -20.62 14.97 -0.14
CA PRO A 217 -19.61 16.02 -0.16
C PRO A 217 -18.17 15.48 -0.15
N PRO A 218 -17.24 16.05 -0.95
CA PRO A 218 -15.88 15.54 -1.09
C PRO A 218 -15.07 15.40 0.23
N PRO A 219 -15.11 16.36 1.18
CA PRO A 219 -14.39 16.21 2.45
C PRO A 219 -14.89 15.03 3.28
N ILE A 220 -16.20 14.78 3.29
CA ILE A 220 -16.83 13.70 4.05
C ILE A 220 -16.53 12.35 3.39
N LEU A 221 -16.55 12.29 2.05
CA LEU A 221 -16.10 11.10 1.31
C LEU A 221 -14.67 10.71 1.72
N LEU A 222 -13.73 11.66 1.68
CA LEU A 222 -12.33 11.39 1.98
C LEU A 222 -12.16 10.88 3.42
N VAL A 223 -12.88 11.44 4.39
CA VAL A 223 -12.87 10.95 5.78
C VAL A 223 -13.29 9.49 5.86
N HIS A 224 -14.41 9.12 5.21
CA HIS A 224 -14.91 7.74 5.27
C HIS A 224 -14.06 6.75 4.47
N MET A 225 -13.47 7.16 3.35
CA MET A 225 -12.51 6.33 2.62
C MET A 225 -11.30 6.00 3.50
N GLN A 226 -10.73 7.00 4.20
CA GLN A 226 -9.61 6.78 5.12
C GLN A 226 -10.00 5.88 6.29
N PHE A 227 -11.13 6.16 6.96
CA PHE A 227 -11.55 5.34 8.10
C PHE A 227 -11.90 3.91 7.69
N SER A 228 -12.52 3.69 6.52
CA SER A 228 -12.80 2.35 6.00
C SER A 228 -11.52 1.56 5.76
N LEU A 229 -10.49 2.20 5.18
CA LEU A 229 -9.17 1.57 4.99
C LEU A 229 -8.49 1.26 6.34
N ILE A 230 -8.46 2.21 7.26
CA ILE A 230 -7.82 2.03 8.58
C ILE A 230 -8.52 0.91 9.37
N TYR A 231 -9.85 0.81 9.30
CA TYR A 231 -10.60 -0.23 9.99
C TYR A 231 -10.19 -1.65 9.58
N GLN A 232 -9.75 -1.85 8.33
CA GLN A 232 -9.41 -3.17 7.83
C GLN A 232 -8.08 -3.71 8.39
N VAL A 233 -7.25 -2.86 9.01
CA VAL A 233 -5.96 -3.25 9.61
C VAL A 233 -6.10 -4.41 10.59
N TRP A 234 -7.04 -4.31 11.51
CA TRP A 234 -7.15 -5.30 12.59
C TRP A 234 -7.90 -6.56 12.15
N LEU A 235 -8.53 -6.57 10.97
CA LEU A 235 -9.27 -7.73 10.45
C LEU A 235 -8.34 -8.91 10.09
N HIS A 236 -7.09 -8.64 9.75
CA HIS A 236 -6.12 -9.67 9.37
C HIS A 236 -5.41 -10.23 10.59
N THR A 237 -6.11 -11.03 11.41
CA THR A 237 -5.46 -11.72 12.53
C THR A 237 -6.16 -13.03 12.89
N GLU A 238 -5.35 -14.01 13.30
CA GLU A 238 -5.82 -15.25 13.92
C GLU A 238 -5.93 -15.15 15.45
N VAL A 239 -5.48 -14.04 16.06
CA VAL A 239 -5.45 -13.87 17.52
C VAL A 239 -6.86 -13.68 18.10
N VAL A 240 -7.72 -12.94 17.41
CA VAL A 240 -9.07 -12.62 17.87
C VAL A 240 -10.04 -13.70 17.39
N SER A 241 -10.67 -14.42 18.32
CA SER A 241 -11.54 -15.55 18.00
C SER A 241 -12.99 -15.15 17.74
N HIS A 242 -13.71 -14.66 18.76
CA HIS A 242 -15.13 -14.31 18.67
C HIS A 242 -15.46 -13.07 19.53
N LEU A 243 -16.23 -12.14 18.97
CA LEU A 243 -16.64 -10.88 19.59
C LEU A 243 -18.15 -10.81 19.89
N GLY A 244 -18.86 -11.93 19.81
CA GLY A 244 -20.25 -12.00 20.21
C GLY A 244 -21.19 -11.27 19.23
N PRO A 245 -22.27 -10.63 19.72
CA PRO A 245 -23.31 -10.06 18.87
C PRO A 245 -22.87 -8.92 17.94
N ILE A 246 -21.71 -8.32 18.16
CA ILE A 246 -21.25 -7.23 17.30
C ILE A 246 -20.96 -7.71 15.87
N GLU A 247 -20.59 -8.99 15.71
CA GLU A 247 -20.39 -9.69 14.43
C GLU A 247 -21.66 -9.74 13.56
N TYR A 248 -22.84 -9.43 14.11
CA TYR A 248 -24.03 -9.30 13.27
C TYR A 248 -23.99 -8.05 12.38
N ILE A 249 -23.31 -7.00 12.82
CA ILE A 249 -23.32 -5.68 12.20
C ILE A 249 -21.96 -5.35 11.58
N ILE A 250 -20.88 -5.53 12.34
CA ILE A 250 -19.54 -5.15 11.91
C ILE A 250 -18.73 -6.36 11.47
N ASN A 251 -17.78 -6.14 10.56
CA ASN A 251 -16.81 -7.15 10.17
C ASN A 251 -15.80 -7.35 11.32
N THR A 252 -15.31 -8.55 11.47
CA THR A 252 -14.37 -8.93 12.52
C THR A 252 -13.34 -9.89 11.95
N PRO A 253 -12.20 -10.08 12.61
CA PRO A 253 -11.17 -11.02 12.16
C PRO A 253 -11.72 -12.41 11.89
N ARG A 254 -12.71 -12.85 12.67
CA ARG A 254 -13.41 -14.12 12.46
C ARG A 254 -14.07 -14.23 11.10
N GLN A 255 -14.80 -13.20 10.70
CA GLN A 255 -15.53 -13.18 9.43
C GLN A 255 -14.59 -12.95 8.25
N HIS A 256 -13.55 -12.13 8.46
CA HIS A 256 -12.52 -11.87 7.46
C HIS A 256 -11.59 -13.06 7.22
N ARG A 257 -11.35 -13.91 8.22
CA ARG A 257 -10.66 -15.21 7.99
C ARG A 257 -11.42 -16.09 7.01
N VAL A 258 -12.75 -16.16 7.13
CA VAL A 258 -13.58 -16.92 6.19
C VAL A 258 -13.39 -16.38 4.78
N HIS A 259 -13.39 -15.06 4.62
CA HIS A 259 -13.14 -14.38 3.36
C HIS A 259 -11.78 -14.74 2.74
N HIS A 260 -10.74 -14.85 3.56
CA HIS A 260 -9.40 -15.29 3.14
C HIS A 260 -9.24 -16.80 2.92
N GLY A 261 -10.26 -17.58 3.24
CA GLY A 261 -10.21 -19.03 3.15
C GLY A 261 -10.34 -19.57 1.73
N LYS A 262 -9.54 -20.58 1.39
CA LYS A 262 -9.68 -21.33 0.12
C LYS A 262 -10.53 -22.58 0.24
N ASN A 263 -11.05 -22.89 1.43
CA ASN A 263 -12.01 -23.96 1.63
C ASN A 263 -13.21 -23.72 0.70
N PRO A 264 -13.81 -24.73 0.04
CA PRO A 264 -14.89 -24.51 -0.90
C PRO A 264 -16.09 -23.70 -0.35
N TRP A 265 -16.37 -23.79 0.95
CA TRP A 265 -17.44 -23.03 1.62
C TRP A 265 -17.08 -21.56 1.92
N CYS A 266 -15.80 -21.21 1.88
CA CYS A 266 -15.29 -19.85 2.06
C CYS A 266 -15.35 -18.99 0.79
N ILE A 267 -15.40 -19.62 -0.39
CA ILE A 267 -15.26 -18.95 -1.68
C ILE A 267 -16.43 -18.01 -1.94
N ASP A 268 -16.10 -16.78 -2.36
CA ASP A 268 -17.06 -15.72 -2.68
C ASP A 268 -17.97 -15.35 -1.49
N LYS A 269 -17.39 -15.18 -0.30
CA LYS A 269 -18.08 -14.83 0.95
C LYS A 269 -17.48 -13.61 1.66
N ASN A 270 -18.32 -12.95 2.46
CA ASN A 270 -17.94 -11.91 3.44
C ASN A 270 -17.13 -10.74 2.84
N TYR A 271 -17.74 -9.93 1.99
CA TYR A 271 -17.08 -8.84 1.27
C TYR A 271 -17.02 -7.49 2.01
N GLY A 272 -17.77 -7.29 3.10
CA GLY A 272 -17.82 -6.01 3.80
C GLY A 272 -16.48 -5.56 4.40
N ALA A 273 -16.17 -4.25 4.38
CA ALA A 273 -15.02 -3.69 5.09
C ALA A 273 -15.33 -3.51 6.59
N LEU A 274 -16.14 -2.51 6.93
CA LEU A 274 -16.64 -2.28 8.28
C LEU A 274 -17.96 -3.01 8.51
N LEU A 275 -18.88 -3.00 7.55
CA LEU A 275 -20.25 -3.47 7.75
C LEU A 275 -20.53 -4.83 7.09
N MET A 276 -21.00 -5.80 7.87
CA MET A 276 -21.48 -7.11 7.40
C MET A 276 -22.94 -7.12 6.97
N VAL A 277 -23.64 -5.99 7.14
CA VAL A 277 -25.07 -5.87 6.80
C VAL A 277 -25.32 -6.15 5.31
N PHE A 278 -24.42 -5.71 4.43
CA PHE A 278 -24.56 -5.92 2.99
C PHE A 278 -24.36 -7.38 2.60
N ASP A 279 -23.41 -8.07 3.22
CA ASP A 279 -23.27 -9.52 3.04
C ASP A 279 -24.52 -10.30 3.42
N ARG A 280 -25.23 -9.86 4.47
CA ARG A 280 -26.49 -10.48 4.88
C ARG A 280 -27.62 -10.16 3.90
N ILE A 281 -27.74 -8.90 3.47
CA ILE A 281 -28.77 -8.47 2.51
C ILE A 281 -28.62 -9.19 1.17
N PHE A 282 -27.38 -9.34 0.68
CA PHE A 282 -27.08 -9.91 -0.63
C PHE A 282 -26.73 -11.40 -0.59
N GLY A 283 -26.84 -12.05 0.57
CA GLY A 283 -26.68 -13.51 0.72
C GLY A 283 -25.25 -14.03 0.56
N THR A 284 -24.24 -13.20 0.83
CA THR A 284 -22.81 -13.56 0.77
C THR A 284 -22.19 -13.77 2.16
N TYR A 285 -22.97 -13.60 3.23
CA TYR A 285 -22.52 -13.90 4.59
C TYR A 285 -22.28 -15.39 4.83
N GLN A 286 -21.14 -15.73 5.43
CA GLN A 286 -20.78 -17.07 5.86
C GLN A 286 -20.09 -17.02 7.25
N PRO A 287 -20.62 -17.72 8.27
CA PRO A 287 -19.92 -17.87 9.54
C PRO A 287 -18.71 -18.82 9.41
N GLU A 288 -17.73 -18.66 10.31
CA GLU A 288 -16.62 -19.60 10.46
C GLU A 288 -17.14 -20.90 11.10
N GLU A 289 -17.06 -22.02 10.36
CA GLU A 289 -17.53 -23.35 10.76
C GLU A 289 -16.38 -24.30 11.12
N GLU A 290 -15.40 -24.42 10.23
CA GLU A 290 -14.27 -25.35 10.34
C GLU A 290 -12.93 -24.62 10.28
N LYS A 291 -11.83 -25.37 10.48
CA LYS A 291 -10.48 -24.84 10.32
C LYS A 291 -10.29 -24.32 8.89
N ILE A 292 -9.94 -23.05 8.79
CA ILE A 292 -9.68 -22.37 7.52
C ILE A 292 -8.26 -22.64 7.06
N VAL A 293 -8.09 -22.87 5.76
CA VAL A 293 -6.80 -22.89 5.08
C VAL A 293 -6.74 -21.69 4.15
N PHE A 294 -5.71 -20.87 4.32
CA PHE A 294 -5.51 -19.65 3.53
C PHE A 294 -4.77 -19.90 2.22
N GLY A 295 -4.75 -18.87 1.37
CA GLY A 295 -4.17 -18.86 0.04
C GLY A 295 -5.24 -18.83 -1.04
N THR A 296 -4.82 -18.99 -2.29
CA THR A 296 -5.74 -19.12 -3.43
C THR A 296 -5.99 -20.59 -3.79
N THR A 297 -7.01 -20.85 -4.60
CA THR A 297 -7.31 -22.19 -5.15
C THR A 297 -6.29 -22.62 -6.21
N GLU A 298 -5.58 -21.65 -6.79
CA GLU A 298 -4.45 -21.88 -7.69
C GLU A 298 -3.15 -22.09 -6.91
N LYS A 299 -2.13 -22.65 -7.56
CA LYS A 299 -0.83 -22.79 -6.88
C LYS A 299 -0.23 -21.40 -6.62
N PRO A 300 0.29 -21.14 -5.42
CA PRO A 300 0.93 -19.87 -5.12
C PRO A 300 2.16 -19.68 -6.00
N TYR A 301 2.44 -18.43 -6.37
CA TYR A 301 3.64 -18.10 -7.11
C TYR A 301 4.89 -18.30 -6.26
N GLU A 302 5.86 -19.00 -6.84
CA GLU A 302 7.12 -19.37 -6.20
C GLU A 302 8.16 -18.26 -6.38
N THR A 303 7.86 -17.06 -5.90
CA THR A 303 8.78 -15.90 -5.94
C THR A 303 8.40 -14.82 -4.91
N PHE A 304 9.40 -14.09 -4.43
CA PHE A 304 9.26 -12.88 -3.61
C PHE A 304 9.47 -11.58 -4.42
N ASP A 305 9.64 -11.67 -5.74
CA ASP A 305 9.77 -10.51 -6.62
C ASP A 305 8.46 -9.72 -6.69
N THR A 306 8.45 -8.53 -6.11
CA THR A 306 7.24 -7.71 -5.94
C THR A 306 6.59 -7.35 -7.28
N VAL A 307 7.37 -7.01 -8.30
CA VAL A 307 6.83 -6.65 -9.63
C VAL A 307 6.15 -7.84 -10.28
N THR A 308 6.77 -9.02 -10.22
CA THR A 308 6.19 -10.27 -10.72
C THR A 308 4.88 -10.57 -9.97
N LEU A 309 4.88 -10.47 -8.64
CA LEU A 309 3.69 -10.74 -7.83
C LEU A 309 2.50 -9.83 -8.17
N HIS A 310 2.75 -8.59 -8.59
CA HIS A 310 1.69 -7.64 -9.00
C HIS A 310 1.04 -7.98 -10.34
N PHE A 311 1.81 -8.51 -11.31
CA PHE A 311 1.35 -8.58 -12.71
C PHE A 311 1.30 -9.99 -13.29
N TYR A 312 1.91 -10.97 -12.64
CA TYR A 312 2.05 -12.30 -13.23
C TYR A 312 0.69 -12.99 -13.47
N TYR A 313 -0.28 -12.83 -12.56
CA TYR A 313 -1.61 -13.42 -12.72
C TYR A 313 -2.35 -12.90 -13.96
N TYR A 314 -2.21 -11.61 -14.30
CA TYR A 314 -2.78 -11.05 -15.53
C TYR A 314 -2.27 -11.77 -16.77
N TYR A 315 -0.99 -12.13 -16.80
CA TYR A 315 -0.43 -12.85 -17.93
C TYR A 315 -0.78 -14.34 -17.89
N ASP A 316 -0.55 -14.99 -16.75
CA ASP A 316 -0.62 -16.44 -16.61
C ASP A 316 -2.04 -16.98 -16.66
N SER A 317 -2.96 -16.35 -15.93
CA SER A 317 -4.33 -16.84 -15.78
C SER A 317 -5.30 -16.06 -16.68
N VAL A 318 -5.26 -14.72 -16.71
CA VAL A 318 -6.21 -13.93 -17.50
C VAL A 318 -5.92 -13.99 -19.00
N TRP A 319 -4.70 -13.64 -19.42
CA TRP A 319 -4.36 -13.53 -20.84
C TRP A 319 -4.31 -14.89 -21.57
N LYS A 320 -3.78 -15.94 -20.92
CA LYS A 320 -3.82 -17.30 -21.49
C LYS A 320 -5.25 -17.81 -21.64
N LYS A 321 -6.11 -17.59 -20.63
CA LYS A 321 -7.53 -17.94 -20.70
C LYS A 321 -8.24 -17.16 -21.80
N PHE A 322 -8.01 -15.86 -21.93
CA PHE A 322 -8.55 -15.07 -23.04
C PHE A 322 -8.13 -15.63 -24.41
N LYS A 323 -6.85 -16.00 -24.57
CA LYS A 323 -6.33 -16.55 -25.83
C LYS A 323 -6.85 -17.94 -26.17
N SER A 324 -7.18 -18.76 -25.17
CA SER A 324 -7.70 -20.12 -25.41
C SER A 324 -9.18 -20.12 -25.83
N MET A 325 -9.89 -18.99 -25.74
CA MET A 325 -11.28 -18.88 -26.16
C MET A 325 -11.42 -18.73 -27.68
N ASN A 326 -12.36 -19.49 -28.26
CA ASN A 326 -12.58 -19.54 -29.71
C ASN A 326 -13.45 -18.39 -30.22
N THR A 327 -14.44 -17.93 -29.44
CA THR A 327 -15.38 -16.88 -29.85
C THR A 327 -15.07 -15.55 -29.19
N PHE A 328 -15.46 -14.44 -29.82
CA PHE A 328 -15.33 -13.11 -29.20
C PHE A 328 -16.16 -13.01 -27.90
N GLY A 329 -17.35 -13.59 -27.86
CA GLY A 329 -18.19 -13.61 -26.66
C GLY A 329 -17.51 -14.33 -25.49
N ASP A 330 -16.90 -15.49 -25.74
CA ASP A 330 -16.19 -16.24 -24.70
C ASP A 330 -14.89 -15.56 -24.28
N LYS A 331 -14.22 -14.87 -25.19
CA LYS A 331 -13.10 -13.98 -24.86
C LYS A 331 -13.50 -12.89 -23.86
N MET A 332 -14.63 -12.23 -24.10
CA MET A 332 -15.13 -11.21 -23.16
C MET A 332 -15.55 -11.82 -21.82
N ARG A 333 -16.22 -12.99 -21.83
CA ARG A 333 -16.55 -13.71 -20.59
C ARG A 333 -15.31 -14.15 -19.83
N ALA A 334 -14.24 -14.58 -20.51
CA ALA A 334 -12.98 -14.92 -19.86
C ALA A 334 -12.34 -13.74 -19.09
N LEU A 335 -12.65 -12.49 -19.46
CA LEU A 335 -12.21 -11.29 -18.74
C LEU A 335 -13.19 -10.90 -17.63
N PHE A 336 -14.49 -10.89 -17.92
CA PHE A 336 -15.50 -10.24 -17.08
C PHE A 336 -16.35 -11.19 -16.23
N TYR A 337 -16.26 -12.50 -16.46
CA TYR A 337 -16.85 -13.52 -15.57
C TYR A 337 -15.80 -13.99 -14.58
N GLY A 338 -16.19 -14.80 -13.59
CA GLY A 338 -15.29 -15.21 -12.50
C GLY A 338 -14.12 -16.08 -12.96
N PRO A 339 -13.06 -16.19 -12.14
CA PRO A 339 -11.88 -16.99 -12.47
C PRO A 339 -12.24 -18.46 -12.75
N GLY A 340 -13.26 -19.02 -12.08
CA GLY A 340 -13.77 -20.38 -12.30
C GLY A 340 -14.60 -20.59 -13.57
N TRP A 341 -14.96 -19.54 -14.32
CA TRP A 341 -15.83 -19.68 -15.50
C TRP A 341 -15.16 -20.40 -16.67
N ALA A 342 -15.92 -21.22 -17.39
CA ALA A 342 -15.58 -21.78 -18.70
C ALA A 342 -16.87 -21.92 -19.55
N PRO A 343 -16.77 -22.09 -20.88
CA PRO A 343 -17.95 -22.32 -21.72
C PRO A 343 -18.84 -23.45 -21.16
N GLY A 344 -20.13 -23.16 -20.96
CA GLY A 344 -21.09 -24.08 -20.35
C GLY A 344 -21.20 -24.04 -18.82
N LYS A 345 -20.34 -23.28 -18.11
CA LYS A 345 -20.41 -23.10 -16.66
C LYS A 345 -21.14 -21.80 -16.25
N PRO A 346 -21.67 -21.72 -15.02
CA PRO A 346 -22.22 -20.48 -14.45
C PRO A 346 -21.19 -19.36 -14.38
N ARG A 347 -21.64 -18.11 -14.27
CA ARG A 347 -20.81 -16.89 -14.30
C ARG A 347 -19.57 -16.95 -13.39
N THR A 348 -19.67 -17.49 -12.18
CA THR A 348 -18.53 -17.55 -11.23
C THR A 348 -17.80 -18.90 -11.27
N GLY A 349 -18.24 -19.83 -12.12
CA GLY A 349 -17.77 -21.22 -12.11
C GLY A 349 -18.68 -22.13 -11.29
N LEU A 350 -18.21 -23.35 -11.00
CA LEU A 350 -18.88 -24.30 -10.11
C LEU A 350 -18.01 -24.54 -8.89
N LEU A 351 -18.59 -24.44 -7.70
CA LEU A 351 -17.87 -24.75 -6.44
C LEU A 351 -17.38 -26.21 -6.40
N SER A 352 -18.08 -27.12 -7.09
CA SER A 352 -17.67 -28.53 -7.21
C SER A 352 -16.37 -28.73 -8.00
N ASP A 353 -15.92 -27.73 -8.77
CA ASP A 353 -14.65 -27.79 -9.50
C ASP A 353 -13.45 -27.43 -8.59
N ILE A 354 -13.72 -26.86 -7.42
CA ILE A 354 -12.69 -26.45 -6.48
C ILE A 354 -12.20 -27.71 -5.75
N PRO A 355 -10.88 -28.00 -5.79
CA PRO A 355 -10.34 -29.18 -5.13
C PRO A 355 -10.67 -29.16 -3.62
N PRO A 356 -11.01 -30.33 -3.03
CA PRO A 356 -11.19 -30.41 -1.59
C PRO A 356 -9.89 -30.04 -0.89
N VAL A 357 -10.02 -29.29 0.20
CA VAL A 357 -8.89 -28.83 1.01
C VAL A 357 -8.71 -29.80 2.18
N ASP A 358 -7.54 -30.41 2.27
CA ASP A 358 -7.14 -31.16 3.47
C ASP A 358 -6.69 -30.18 4.56
N ILE A 359 -7.54 -29.99 5.57
CA ILE A 359 -7.29 -29.09 6.70
C ILE A 359 -6.19 -29.59 7.67
N TYR A 360 -5.80 -30.86 7.55
CA TYR A 360 -4.75 -31.50 8.35
C TYR A 360 -3.42 -31.60 7.61
N ALA A 361 -3.42 -31.47 6.28
CA ALA A 361 -2.20 -31.46 5.50
C ALA A 361 -1.27 -30.31 5.93
N PRO A 362 0.06 -30.53 5.91
CA PRO A 362 1.00 -29.44 6.09
C PRO A 362 0.82 -28.42 4.96
N ILE A 363 0.75 -27.14 5.32
CA ILE A 363 0.67 -26.06 4.35
C ILE A 363 1.96 -26.07 3.54
N GLU A 364 1.87 -26.33 2.23
CA GLU A 364 3.01 -26.16 1.32
C GLU A 364 3.32 -24.66 1.19
N ARG A 365 4.59 -24.31 1.40
CA ARG A 365 5.06 -22.92 1.35
C ARG A 365 6.27 -22.83 0.45
N TYR A 366 6.28 -21.80 -0.39
CA TYR A 366 7.50 -21.40 -1.08
C TYR A 366 8.37 -20.64 -0.10
N ASP A 367 9.45 -21.25 0.39
CA ASP A 367 10.37 -20.63 1.33
C ASP A 367 11.80 -21.02 0.99
N CYS A 368 12.66 -20.02 0.90
CA CYS A 368 14.06 -20.20 0.59
C CYS A 368 14.88 -19.79 1.80
N GLU A 369 15.63 -20.74 2.35
CA GLU A 369 16.39 -20.49 3.56
C GLU A 369 17.44 -19.40 3.32
N ILE A 370 17.27 -18.29 4.05
CA ILE A 370 18.26 -17.22 4.14
C ILE A 370 19.06 -17.34 5.43
N SER A 371 20.33 -16.94 5.37
CA SER A 371 21.18 -16.93 6.55
C SER A 371 20.76 -15.83 7.52
N PHE A 372 21.24 -15.94 8.77
CA PHE A 372 20.96 -14.94 9.80
C PHE A 372 21.44 -13.54 9.40
N TRP A 373 22.61 -13.42 8.77
CA TRP A 373 23.14 -12.12 8.36
C TRP A 373 22.31 -11.50 7.22
N GLU A 374 21.81 -12.31 6.28
CA GLU A 374 20.92 -11.85 5.19
C GLU A 374 19.59 -11.36 5.76
N SER A 375 19.07 -12.09 6.74
CA SER A 375 17.85 -11.71 7.45
C SER A 375 18.02 -10.35 8.13
N PHE A 376 19.08 -10.19 8.94
CA PHE A 376 19.40 -8.93 9.60
C PHE A 376 19.63 -7.79 8.60
N TYR A 377 20.35 -8.06 7.51
CA TYR A 377 20.63 -7.11 6.44
C TYR A 377 19.36 -6.57 5.80
N VAL A 378 18.46 -7.47 5.36
CA VAL A 378 17.20 -7.07 4.72
C VAL A 378 16.29 -6.35 5.71
N MET A 379 16.23 -6.79 6.98
CA MET A 379 15.49 -6.07 8.02
C MET A 379 15.98 -4.64 8.21
N LEU A 380 17.30 -4.44 8.33
CA LEU A 380 17.91 -3.12 8.51
C LEU A 380 17.62 -2.20 7.33
N HIS A 381 17.85 -2.67 6.10
CA HIS A 381 17.60 -1.85 4.90
C HIS A 381 16.12 -1.59 4.67
N SER A 382 15.24 -2.55 4.97
CA SER A 382 13.78 -2.35 4.92
C SER A 382 13.33 -1.30 5.93
N PHE A 383 13.89 -1.32 7.15
CA PHE A 383 13.63 -0.29 8.16
C PHE A 383 14.09 1.10 7.70
N ILE A 384 15.29 1.21 7.11
CA ILE A 384 15.80 2.48 6.56
C ILE A 384 14.86 3.02 5.46
N ILE A 385 14.43 2.15 4.54
CA ILE A 385 13.53 2.54 3.45
C ILE A 385 12.16 2.96 3.99
N ALA A 386 11.56 2.17 4.89
CA ALA A 386 10.26 2.47 5.47
C ALA A 386 10.29 3.78 6.27
N MET A 387 11.35 4.02 7.06
CA MET A 387 11.52 5.26 7.82
C MET A 387 11.74 6.46 6.90
N GLY A 388 12.62 6.33 5.90
CA GLY A 388 12.85 7.38 4.90
C GLY A 388 11.56 7.73 4.16
N PHE A 389 10.80 6.71 3.75
CA PHE A 389 9.50 6.89 3.11
C PHE A 389 8.48 7.58 4.02
N TYR A 390 8.32 7.14 5.26
CA TYR A 390 7.40 7.75 6.22
C TYR A 390 7.70 9.25 6.41
N VAL A 391 8.98 9.61 6.51
CA VAL A 391 9.44 10.99 6.73
C VAL A 391 9.18 11.90 5.53
N ILE A 392 9.26 11.39 4.30
CA ILE A 392 9.14 12.21 3.07
C ILE A 392 7.73 12.26 2.48
N THR A 393 6.91 11.23 2.70
CA THR A 393 5.65 11.02 1.95
C THR A 393 4.65 12.15 2.11
N ASP A 394 4.58 12.78 3.28
CA ASP A 394 3.65 13.90 3.52
C ASP A 394 4.24 15.28 3.18
N HIS A 395 5.52 15.33 2.76
CA HIS A 395 6.21 16.59 2.54
C HIS A 395 5.75 17.29 1.24
N PRO A 396 5.63 18.64 1.23
CA PRO A 396 5.24 19.39 0.03
C PRO A 396 6.09 19.11 -1.21
N LEU A 397 7.39 18.84 -1.06
CA LEU A 397 8.27 18.45 -2.17
C LEU A 397 7.83 17.19 -2.89
N VAL A 398 7.21 16.25 -2.19
CA VAL A 398 6.70 15.00 -2.75
C VAL A 398 5.27 15.20 -3.23
N ARG A 399 4.42 15.79 -2.37
CA ARG A 399 3.00 16.04 -2.67
C ARG A 399 2.79 16.91 -3.91
N ASN A 400 3.63 17.93 -4.10
CA ASN A 400 3.48 18.90 -5.19
C ASN A 400 4.32 18.57 -6.44
N SER A 401 5.17 17.54 -6.39
CA SER A 401 6.03 17.14 -7.50
C SER A 401 5.79 15.66 -7.85
N PRO A 402 4.96 15.38 -8.88
CA PRO A 402 4.77 14.02 -9.38
C PRO A 402 6.08 13.34 -9.77
N LEU A 403 7.08 14.11 -10.23
CA LEU A 403 8.41 13.59 -10.53
C LEU A 403 9.11 13.02 -9.29
N ASN A 404 9.09 13.75 -8.17
CA ASN A 404 9.70 13.29 -6.92
C ASN A 404 8.98 12.05 -6.38
N ALA A 405 7.64 12.04 -6.42
CA ALA A 405 6.85 10.88 -6.05
C ALA A 405 7.19 9.64 -6.90
N MET A 406 7.32 9.82 -8.22
CA MET A 406 7.76 8.74 -9.12
C MET A 406 9.17 8.25 -8.80
N ILE A 407 10.14 9.14 -8.55
CA ILE A 407 11.51 8.75 -8.21
C ILE A 407 11.54 7.91 -6.93
N ILE A 408 10.82 8.34 -5.88
CA ILE A 408 10.67 7.59 -4.63
C ILE A 408 10.05 6.22 -4.90
N MET A 409 8.95 6.16 -5.65
CA MET A 409 8.29 4.92 -6.02
C MET A 409 9.23 3.96 -6.75
N PHE A 410 9.99 4.44 -7.75
CA PHE A 410 10.95 3.62 -8.48
C PHE A 410 12.06 3.09 -7.57
N TYR A 411 12.59 3.91 -6.65
CA TYR A 411 13.60 3.47 -5.71
C TYR A 411 13.06 2.38 -4.76
N VAL A 412 11.85 2.57 -4.20
CA VAL A 412 11.19 1.58 -3.34
C VAL A 412 10.93 0.28 -4.11
N LEU A 413 10.34 0.34 -5.31
CA LEU A 413 10.08 -0.85 -6.14
C LEU A 413 11.37 -1.60 -6.48
N PHE A 414 12.44 -0.88 -6.83
CA PHE A 414 13.73 -1.48 -7.12
C PHE A 414 14.34 -2.13 -5.88
N ALA A 415 14.17 -1.51 -4.70
CA ALA A 415 14.64 -2.09 -3.45
C ALA A 415 13.92 -3.38 -3.09
N LEU A 416 12.60 -3.42 -3.24
CA LEU A 416 11.80 -4.62 -2.97
C LEU A 416 12.10 -5.74 -3.97
N THR A 417 12.28 -5.39 -5.24
CA THR A 417 12.77 -6.31 -6.27
C THR A 417 14.11 -6.91 -5.86
N SER A 418 15.04 -6.07 -5.39
CA SER A 418 16.35 -6.51 -4.90
C SER A 418 16.25 -7.49 -3.73
N PHE A 419 15.43 -7.18 -2.72
CA PHE A 419 15.17 -8.10 -1.60
C PHE A 419 14.53 -9.41 -2.08
N GLY A 420 13.58 -9.34 -3.02
CA GLY A 420 12.99 -10.49 -3.68
C GLY A 420 14.05 -11.39 -4.32
N THR A 421 15.05 -10.83 -5.00
CA THR A 421 16.15 -11.64 -5.57
C THR A 421 17.03 -12.32 -4.52
N ILE A 422 17.22 -11.69 -3.34
CA ILE A 422 17.95 -12.28 -2.21
C ILE A 422 17.15 -13.44 -1.62
N PHE A 423 15.84 -13.25 -1.38
CA PHE A 423 14.96 -14.30 -0.88
C PHE A 423 14.86 -15.46 -1.88
N ASP A 424 14.67 -15.19 -3.17
CA ASP A 424 14.60 -16.19 -4.24
C ASP A 424 15.94 -16.90 -4.52
N ARG A 425 17.03 -16.52 -3.85
CA ARG A 425 18.40 -17.04 -4.08
C ARG A 425 18.90 -16.90 -5.52
N ARG A 426 18.46 -15.86 -6.24
CA ARG A 426 18.87 -15.65 -7.64
C ARG A 426 20.36 -15.34 -7.73
N SER A 427 21.02 -15.92 -8.73
CA SER A 427 22.46 -15.72 -8.96
C SER A 427 22.81 -14.26 -9.26
N ILE A 428 21.88 -13.51 -9.88
CA ILE A 428 22.00 -12.07 -10.15
C ILE A 428 21.75 -11.17 -8.93
N GLY A 429 21.19 -11.69 -7.84
CA GLY A 429 20.79 -10.90 -6.68
C GLY A 429 21.88 -9.99 -6.10
N PRO A 430 23.13 -10.47 -5.92
CA PRO A 430 24.23 -9.61 -5.47
C PRO A 430 24.53 -8.40 -6.37
N LEU A 431 24.35 -8.54 -7.70
CA LEU A 431 24.53 -7.43 -8.62
C LEU A 431 23.39 -6.41 -8.48
N VAL A 432 22.14 -6.90 -8.46
CA VAL A 432 20.95 -6.06 -8.27
C VAL A 432 21.06 -5.26 -6.97
N GLU A 433 21.47 -5.91 -5.88
CA GLU A 433 21.62 -5.28 -4.58
C GLU A 433 22.77 -4.27 -4.52
N SER A 434 23.89 -4.56 -5.17
CA SER A 434 25.00 -3.60 -5.32
C SER A 434 24.54 -2.36 -6.09
N THR A 435 23.77 -2.55 -7.16
CA THR A 435 23.19 -1.46 -7.95
C THR A 435 22.18 -0.66 -7.12
N ARG A 436 21.32 -1.30 -6.32
CA ARG A 436 20.35 -0.62 -5.44
C ARG A 436 21.08 0.29 -4.45
N CYS A 437 22.12 -0.24 -3.82
CA CYS A 437 22.92 0.54 -2.89
C CYS A 437 23.66 1.70 -3.56
N LEU A 438 24.10 1.54 -4.80
CA LEU A 438 24.71 2.62 -5.58
C LEU A 438 23.68 3.70 -5.96
N LEU A 439 22.45 3.32 -6.31
CA LEU A 439 21.38 4.25 -6.65
C LEU A 439 20.87 5.06 -5.46
N PHE A 440 21.21 4.66 -4.22
CA PHE A 440 20.91 5.46 -3.03
C PHE A 440 21.57 6.85 -3.07
N PHE A 441 22.80 7.00 -3.57
CA PHE A 441 23.52 8.29 -3.56
C PHE A 441 22.86 9.37 -4.45
N PRO A 442 22.52 9.11 -5.72
CA PRO A 442 21.77 10.08 -6.50
C PRO A 442 20.38 10.35 -5.90
N PHE A 443 19.71 9.32 -5.36
CA PHE A 443 18.42 9.48 -4.66
C PHE A 443 18.54 10.40 -3.44
N ASP A 444 19.53 10.17 -2.58
CA ASP A 444 19.84 10.99 -1.40
C ASP A 444 20.13 12.44 -1.79
N SER A 445 20.98 12.66 -2.80
CA SER A 445 21.33 14.01 -3.25
C SER A 445 20.15 14.78 -3.87
N TYR A 446 19.24 14.09 -4.56
CA TYR A 446 18.15 14.73 -5.30
C TYR A 446 16.86 14.85 -4.49
N VAL A 447 16.62 13.93 -3.55
CA VAL A 447 15.36 13.84 -2.80
C VAL A 447 15.59 14.10 -1.31
N MET A 448 16.50 13.38 -0.65
CA MET A 448 16.65 13.47 0.81
C MET A 448 17.28 14.78 1.27
N GLN A 449 18.37 15.22 0.63
CA GLN A 449 19.08 16.44 1.00
C GLN A 449 18.21 17.70 0.84
N PRO A 450 17.54 17.93 -0.32
CA PRO A 450 16.62 19.07 -0.46
C PRO A 450 15.45 19.03 0.53
N TRP A 451 15.00 17.83 0.93
CA TRP A 451 13.97 17.67 1.95
C TRP A 451 14.44 18.17 3.33
N ILE A 452 15.65 17.82 3.76
CA ILE A 452 16.21 18.28 5.04
C ILE A 452 16.37 19.80 5.05
N GLU A 453 16.87 20.37 3.96
CA GLU A 453 17.07 21.80 3.83
C GLU A 453 15.76 22.57 3.98
N GLN A 454 14.68 22.08 3.37
CA GLN A 454 13.36 22.72 3.46
C GLN A 454 12.69 22.57 4.83
N LEU A 455 12.95 21.47 5.55
CA LEU A 455 12.43 21.29 6.91
C LEU A 455 12.95 22.37 7.86
N SER A 456 14.12 22.96 7.57
CA SER A 456 14.77 23.99 8.40
C SER A 456 14.73 23.67 9.91
N PRO A 457 15.12 22.45 10.35
CA PRO A 457 14.99 22.05 11.74
C PRO A 457 15.96 22.84 12.64
N PRO A 458 15.71 22.90 13.96
CA PRO A 458 16.65 23.45 14.92
C PRO A 458 18.05 22.83 14.77
N LEU A 459 19.11 23.60 15.01
CA LEU A 459 20.51 23.18 14.75
C LEU A 459 20.85 21.80 15.33
N HIS A 460 20.43 21.50 16.56
CA HIS A 460 20.72 20.20 17.19
C HIS A 460 20.06 19.03 16.44
N LEU A 461 18.84 19.23 15.93
CA LEU A 461 18.11 18.23 15.16
C LEU A 461 18.69 18.11 13.74
N HIS A 462 19.09 19.23 13.12
CA HIS A 462 19.80 19.22 11.84
C HIS A 462 21.08 18.38 11.91
N VAL A 463 21.95 18.64 12.90
CA VAL A 463 23.20 17.89 13.12
C VAL A 463 22.94 16.41 13.36
N PHE A 464 21.88 16.07 14.12
CA PHE A 464 21.48 14.69 14.34
C PHE A 464 21.05 14.00 13.04
N ILE A 465 20.22 14.66 12.22
CA ILE A 465 19.78 14.13 10.93
C ILE A 465 20.98 13.90 9.99
N ASP A 466 21.91 14.85 9.91
CA ASP A 466 23.12 14.71 9.10
C ASP A 466 23.99 13.54 9.54
N TYR A 467 24.15 13.33 10.85
CA TYR A 467 24.86 12.17 11.38
C TYR A 467 24.17 10.85 10.99
N MET A 468 22.84 10.79 11.11
CA MET A 468 22.06 9.62 10.73
C MET A 468 22.15 9.33 9.23
N LEU A 469 22.07 10.35 8.38
CA LEU A 469 22.30 10.20 6.94
C LEU A 469 23.73 9.76 6.62
N GLY A 470 24.73 10.30 7.32
CA GLY A 470 26.12 9.86 7.21
C GLY A 470 26.27 8.37 7.52
N LEU A 471 25.61 7.88 8.56
CA LEU A 471 25.57 6.46 8.91
C LEU A 471 24.87 5.63 7.82
N ILE A 472 23.73 6.09 7.30
CA ILE A 472 23.01 5.41 6.21
C ILE A 472 23.88 5.32 4.95
N ARG A 473 24.59 6.40 4.58
CA ARG A 473 25.56 6.39 3.46
C ARG A 473 26.64 5.35 3.69
N LEU A 474 27.23 5.30 4.90
CA LEU A 474 28.26 4.32 5.25
C LEU A 474 27.74 2.87 5.13
N ILE A 475 26.52 2.60 5.62
CA ILE A 475 25.87 1.28 5.48
C ILE A 475 25.77 0.90 4.00
N HIS A 476 25.34 1.82 3.12
CA HIS A 476 25.26 1.56 1.69
C HIS A 476 26.62 1.32 1.04
N ILE A 477 27.68 2.06 1.41
CA ILE A 477 29.06 1.83 0.91
C ILE A 477 29.53 0.43 1.27
N ILE A 478 29.38 0.04 2.54
CA ILE A 478 29.77 -1.30 3.01
C ILE A 478 28.97 -2.37 2.26
N SER A 479 27.67 -2.15 2.08
CA SER A 479 26.78 -3.05 1.35
C SER A 479 27.23 -3.27 -0.09
N ILE A 480 27.62 -2.20 -0.82
CA ILE A 480 28.17 -2.31 -2.18
C ILE A 480 29.39 -3.23 -2.21
N ALA A 481 30.34 -3.04 -1.29
CA ALA A 481 31.55 -3.85 -1.25
C ALA A 481 31.25 -5.33 -0.98
N VAL A 482 30.36 -5.61 -0.01
CA VAL A 482 29.96 -6.97 0.37
C VAL A 482 29.26 -7.69 -0.77
N TRP A 483 28.28 -7.06 -1.41
CA TRP A 483 27.51 -7.69 -2.47
C TRP A 483 28.28 -7.81 -3.79
N LEU A 484 29.18 -6.87 -4.11
CA LEU A 484 30.11 -7.05 -5.23
C LEU A 484 31.06 -8.22 -4.99
N PHE A 485 31.53 -8.43 -3.76
CA PHE A 485 32.33 -9.61 -3.43
C PHE A 485 31.55 -10.91 -3.68
N PHE A 486 30.29 -11.00 -3.23
CA PHE A 486 29.43 -12.15 -3.50
C PHE A 486 29.14 -12.33 -4.99
N TRP A 487 28.93 -11.24 -5.73
CA TRP A 487 28.76 -11.27 -7.19
C TRP A 487 29.98 -11.88 -7.89
N PHE A 488 31.18 -11.36 -7.64
CA PHE A 488 32.40 -11.91 -8.25
C PHE A 488 32.66 -13.35 -7.84
N ARG A 489 32.31 -13.72 -6.60
CA ARG A 489 32.38 -15.11 -6.12
C ARG A 489 31.41 -16.01 -6.90
N ASN A 490 30.18 -15.57 -7.14
CA ASN A 490 29.17 -16.33 -7.87
C ASN A 490 29.55 -16.49 -9.35
N VAL A 491 29.99 -15.41 -10.00
CA VAL A 491 30.50 -15.43 -11.39
C VAL A 491 31.62 -16.46 -11.56
N ARG A 492 32.57 -16.52 -10.61
CA ARG A 492 33.68 -17.48 -10.64
C ARG A 492 33.25 -18.93 -10.40
N ARG A 493 32.27 -19.16 -9.50
CA ARG A 493 31.86 -20.52 -9.11
C ARG A 493 30.86 -21.17 -10.05
N ASN A 494 29.93 -20.42 -10.65
CA ASN A 494 28.87 -20.98 -11.48
C ASN A 494 28.49 -20.05 -12.65
N PRO A 495 29.38 -19.87 -13.64
CA PRO A 495 29.13 -18.98 -14.79
C PRO A 495 27.95 -19.45 -15.65
N THR A 496 27.64 -20.74 -15.64
CA THR A 496 26.52 -21.35 -16.38
C THR A 496 25.15 -20.99 -15.80
N ALA A 497 24.98 -21.03 -14.48
CA ALA A 497 23.73 -20.62 -13.84
C ALA A 497 23.45 -19.12 -14.08
N LEU A 498 24.50 -18.30 -14.00
CA LEU A 498 24.38 -16.87 -14.28
C LEU A 498 24.02 -16.60 -15.73
N LYS A 499 24.67 -17.30 -16.67
CA LYS A 499 24.32 -17.21 -18.09
C LYS A 499 22.89 -17.69 -18.34
N ALA A 500 22.45 -18.74 -17.66
CA ALA A 500 21.07 -19.22 -17.75
C ALA A 500 20.08 -18.20 -17.20
N GLU A 501 20.30 -17.60 -16.03
CA GLU A 501 19.41 -16.55 -15.51
C GLU A 501 19.37 -15.31 -16.40
N LEU A 502 20.53 -14.82 -16.85
CA LEU A 502 20.61 -13.68 -17.78
C LEU A 502 19.93 -13.98 -19.12
N LEU A 503 19.95 -15.24 -19.58
CA LEU A 503 19.26 -15.69 -20.77
C LEU A 503 17.78 -16.05 -20.52
N LEU A 504 17.38 -16.45 -19.30
CA LEU A 504 15.99 -16.71 -18.89
C LEU A 504 15.23 -15.39 -18.69
N VAL A 505 15.93 -14.31 -18.32
CA VAL A 505 15.42 -12.94 -18.50
C VAL A 505 15.10 -12.66 -20.00
N SER A 506 15.63 -13.45 -20.93
CA SER A 506 15.36 -13.37 -22.37
C SER A 506 14.50 -14.50 -22.97
N ASP A 507 14.21 -15.59 -22.24
CA ASP A 507 13.46 -16.73 -22.76
C ASP A 507 12.57 -17.35 -21.66
N ASN A 508 11.26 -17.38 -21.93
CA ASN A 508 10.20 -17.74 -21.00
C ASN A 508 10.13 -19.26 -20.72
N LYS A 509 11.17 -19.84 -20.13
CA LYS A 509 11.21 -21.25 -19.68
C LYS A 509 11.40 -21.32 -18.16
N SER A 510 10.39 -20.90 -17.41
CA SER A 510 10.27 -21.18 -15.97
C SER A 510 9.93 -22.66 -15.66
N THR A 511 9.87 -23.53 -16.66
CA THR A 511 9.44 -24.93 -16.50
C THR A 511 10.58 -25.95 -16.41
N LEU A 512 11.84 -25.54 -16.46
CA LEU A 512 13.01 -26.43 -16.50
C LEU A 512 13.98 -26.35 -15.30
N LEU A 513 13.62 -25.61 -14.24
CA LEU A 513 14.32 -25.61 -12.94
C LEU A 513 13.52 -26.36 -11.86
N LYS A 514 12.70 -27.34 -12.28
CA LYS A 514 12.04 -28.28 -11.38
C LYS A 514 13.04 -29.35 -10.93
N GLU A 515 13.91 -29.01 -9.99
CA GLU A 515 14.38 -29.97 -8.99
C GLU A 515 14.99 -29.36 -7.72
N ASP A 516 15.07 -28.03 -7.59
CA ASP A 516 15.23 -27.39 -6.28
C ASP A 516 14.30 -26.18 -6.19
N LYS A 517 13.46 -26.15 -5.14
CA LYS A 517 12.45 -25.09 -4.92
C LYS A 517 13.06 -23.69 -4.81
N CYS A 518 14.37 -23.59 -4.60
CA CYS A 518 15.13 -22.35 -4.62
C CYS A 518 16.32 -22.64 -5.51
N ILE A 519 16.39 -22.03 -6.69
CA ILE A 519 17.32 -22.39 -7.78
C ILE A 519 18.64 -22.93 -7.23
N SER A 520 18.89 -24.20 -7.56
CA SER A 520 20.02 -24.99 -7.09
C SER A 520 21.35 -24.27 -7.35
N ALA A 521 21.88 -23.65 -6.30
CA ALA A 521 23.31 -23.43 -6.21
C ALA A 521 24.04 -24.73 -5.78
N PHE A 522 23.48 -25.93 -5.96
CA PHE A 522 24.18 -27.19 -5.78
C PHE A 522 23.53 -28.30 -6.64
N ALA A 523 24.31 -28.82 -7.60
CA ALA A 523 24.17 -30.10 -8.30
C ALA A 523 23.55 -30.14 -9.73
N TYR A 524 24.24 -30.92 -10.58
CA TYR A 524 23.98 -31.49 -11.91
C TYR A 524 24.00 -30.54 -13.14
N SER A 525 24.93 -30.67 -14.11
CA SER A 525 25.34 -31.77 -15.00
C SER A 525 24.64 -31.71 -16.36
N ASN A 526 25.39 -31.24 -17.37
CA ASN A 526 25.37 -31.57 -18.80
C ASN A 526 24.12 -32.24 -19.41
N ASN A 527 23.33 -31.47 -20.16
CA ASN A 527 22.95 -31.71 -21.57
C ASN A 527 21.61 -31.03 -21.88
N ILE A 528 21.58 -29.93 -22.63
CA ILE A 528 20.39 -29.58 -23.42
C ILE A 528 20.80 -28.93 -24.76
N ASN A 529 20.42 -29.61 -25.84
CA ASN A 529 20.44 -29.14 -27.21
C ASN A 529 19.27 -28.18 -27.50
N VAL A 530 19.59 -27.20 -28.35
CA VAL A 530 18.81 -26.24 -29.15
C VAL A 530 17.30 -26.53 -29.39
N ILE A 531 16.44 -25.49 -29.35
CA ILE A 531 15.37 -25.16 -30.34
C ILE A 531 14.67 -23.79 -30.04
N ASN A 532 14.46 -23.05 -31.15
CA ASN A 532 13.91 -21.72 -31.49
C ASN A 532 12.88 -20.92 -30.65
N GLN A 533 13.26 -19.63 -30.43
CA GLN A 533 12.61 -18.32 -30.71
C GLN A 533 11.12 -18.03 -30.36
N ARG A 534 10.89 -17.04 -29.47
CA ARG A 534 10.28 -15.69 -29.73
C ARG A 534 10.23 -14.78 -28.47
N ARG A 535 10.32 -13.46 -28.70
CA ARG A 535 10.91 -12.39 -27.84
C ARG A 535 10.04 -11.87 -26.65
N PRO A 536 10.57 -11.81 -25.40
CA PRO A 536 9.84 -11.36 -24.19
C PRO A 536 10.11 -9.93 -23.65
N TRP A 537 11.04 -9.15 -24.23
CA TRP A 537 11.26 -7.74 -23.80
C TRP A 537 10.02 -6.85 -23.95
N ALA A 538 9.05 -7.27 -24.78
CA ALA A 538 7.82 -6.56 -24.99
C ALA A 538 6.91 -6.53 -23.76
N ILE A 539 7.00 -7.46 -22.79
CA ILE A 539 6.04 -7.55 -21.66
C ILE A 539 6.48 -6.71 -20.46
N ALA A 540 7.75 -6.76 -20.06
CA ALA A 540 8.26 -5.85 -19.04
C ALA A 540 8.25 -4.40 -19.54
N LEU A 541 8.60 -4.20 -20.81
CA LEU A 541 8.41 -2.91 -21.46
C LEU A 541 6.92 -2.58 -21.58
N TYR A 542 5.99 -3.48 -21.95
CA TYR A 542 4.56 -3.16 -21.96
C TYR A 542 3.99 -2.89 -20.56
N ALA A 543 4.40 -3.59 -19.52
CA ALA A 543 3.87 -3.40 -18.17
C ALA A 543 4.38 -2.07 -17.57
N VAL A 544 5.67 -1.80 -17.71
CA VAL A 544 6.25 -0.50 -17.36
C VAL A 544 5.68 0.60 -18.26
N THR A 545 5.54 0.37 -19.56
CA THR A 545 4.95 1.34 -20.49
C THR A 545 3.45 1.45 -20.30
N MET A 546 2.72 0.46 -19.78
CA MET A 546 1.27 0.53 -19.52
C MET A 546 1.01 1.23 -18.21
N VAL A 547 1.75 0.92 -17.15
CA VAL A 547 1.71 1.69 -15.90
C VAL A 547 2.16 3.12 -16.16
N MET A 548 3.27 3.33 -16.89
CA MET A 548 3.71 4.67 -17.28
C MET A 548 2.75 5.31 -18.27
N SER A 549 2.11 4.60 -19.20
CA SER A 549 1.14 5.18 -20.15
C SER A 549 -0.19 5.47 -19.50
N LEU A 550 -0.61 4.71 -18.48
CA LEU A 550 -1.80 5.02 -17.69
C LEU A 550 -1.50 6.23 -16.81
N THR A 551 -0.41 6.22 -16.03
CA THR A 551 0.02 7.37 -15.22
C THR A 551 0.27 8.61 -16.10
N PHE A 552 0.88 8.46 -17.28
CA PHE A 552 1.13 9.53 -18.24
C PHE A 552 -0.13 9.95 -19.01
N MET A 553 -1.06 9.05 -19.33
CA MET A 553 -2.38 9.42 -19.87
C MET A 553 -3.18 10.20 -18.84
N PHE A 554 -3.21 9.76 -17.58
CA PHE A 554 -3.88 10.46 -16.49
C PHE A 554 -3.20 11.80 -16.19
N PHE A 555 -1.87 11.87 -16.29
CA PHE A 555 -1.10 13.11 -16.17
C PHE A 555 -1.34 14.06 -17.34
N ILE A 556 -1.35 13.59 -18.60
CA ILE A 556 -1.71 14.40 -19.78
C ILE A 556 -3.17 14.83 -19.72
N PHE A 557 -4.06 13.96 -19.24
CA PHE A 557 -5.46 14.30 -19.02
C PHE A 557 -5.56 15.40 -17.96
N ALA A 558 -4.81 15.30 -16.85
CA ALA A 558 -4.75 16.34 -15.81
C ALA A 558 -4.15 17.66 -16.31
N LEU A 559 -3.08 17.63 -17.12
CA LEU A 559 -2.46 18.83 -17.72
C LEU A 559 -3.39 19.48 -18.74
N ARG A 560 -4.04 18.70 -19.62
CA ARG A 560 -5.04 19.23 -20.57
C ARG A 560 -6.28 19.73 -19.87
N PHE A 561 -6.65 19.15 -18.74
CA PHE A 561 -7.75 19.64 -17.92
C PHE A 561 -7.38 20.97 -17.24
N GLU A 562 -6.13 21.16 -16.82
CA GLU A 562 -5.61 22.46 -16.34
C GLU A 562 -5.57 23.53 -17.44
N GLU A 563 -5.18 23.17 -18.66
CA GLU A 563 -5.27 24.07 -19.82
C GLU A 563 -6.73 24.43 -20.16
N CYS A 564 -7.65 23.47 -20.13
CA CYS A 564 -9.08 23.74 -20.31
C CYS A 564 -9.64 24.62 -19.17
N ASN A 565 -9.23 24.41 -17.92
CA ASN A 565 -9.70 25.20 -16.79
C ASN A 565 -9.10 26.62 -16.77
N SER A 566 -7.88 26.78 -17.29
CA SER A 566 -7.27 28.09 -17.61
C SER A 566 -8.05 28.83 -18.68
N ILE A 567 -8.51 28.12 -19.72
CA ILE A 567 -9.36 28.67 -20.80
C ILE A 567 -10.76 29.06 -20.25
N PHE A 568 -11.34 28.28 -19.35
CA PHE A 568 -12.63 28.60 -18.71
C PHE A 568 -12.52 29.74 -17.67
N LYS A 569 -11.39 29.88 -16.97
CA LYS A 569 -11.12 31.04 -16.09
C LYS A 569 -10.85 32.32 -16.87
N THR A 570 -10.34 32.24 -18.11
CA THR A 570 -10.20 33.40 -18.99
C THR A 570 -11.49 33.76 -19.71
N SER A 571 -12.45 32.84 -19.90
CA SER A 571 -13.75 33.16 -20.50
C SER A 571 -14.79 33.73 -19.52
N ASN A 572 -14.61 33.56 -18.20
CA ASN A 572 -15.50 34.12 -17.17
C ASN A 572 -15.13 35.54 -16.71
N ASN A 573 -14.16 36.19 -17.37
CA ASN A 573 -13.83 37.61 -17.18
C ASN A 573 -14.42 38.50 -18.30
N ILE A 574 -15.46 38.04 -19.00
CA ILE A 574 -16.24 38.89 -19.91
C ILE A 574 -17.53 39.27 -19.18
N GLU A 575 -17.59 40.55 -18.82
CA GLU A 575 -18.69 41.35 -18.28
C GLU A 575 -20.07 40.68 -18.14
N LEU A 576 -20.56 40.63 -16.90
CA LEU A 576 -21.90 41.11 -16.49
C LEU A 576 -21.96 41.36 -14.98
#